data_AF-A0A522RAW2-F1
#
_entry.id   AF-A0A522RAW2-F1
#
_cell.length_a   1.000
_cell.length_b   1.000
_cell.length_c   1.000
_cell.angle_alpha   90.00
_cell.angle_beta   90.00
_cell.angle_gamma   90.00
#
_symmetry.space_group_name_H-M   'P 1'
#
loop_
_entity.id
_entity.type
_entity.pdbx_description
1 polymer ?
#
loop_
_entity_poly.entity_id
_entity_poly.type
_entity_poly.pdbx_seq_one_letter_code
_entity_poly.pdbx_strand_id
1 'polypeptide(L)' 'MSNSQLYTQISVLSPDLKKEVSDFVAFLKQKAKNKQKIKERKFGYAKDFFKMADDFDEPLGDFKIYM' A
#
# COMPACT_ATOMS: atom_id res chain seq x y z
N MET A 1 -16.56 -19.01 -0.38
CA MET A 1 -16.84 -19.51 0.98
C MET A 1 -17.99 -18.72 1.55
N SER A 2 -19.06 -19.39 1.96
CA SER A 2 -20.18 -18.77 2.66
C SER A 2 -19.89 -18.66 4.17
N ASN A 3 -20.55 -17.74 4.87
CA ASN A 3 -20.36 -17.54 6.31
C ASN A 3 -20.67 -18.81 7.12
N SER A 4 -21.66 -19.59 6.69
CA SER A 4 -22.05 -20.85 7.31
C SER A 4 -20.93 -21.90 7.23
N GLN A 5 -20.29 -22.05 6.06
CA GLN A 5 -19.17 -22.98 5.86
C GLN A 5 -17.97 -22.64 6.77
N LEU A 6 -17.65 -21.35 6.92
CA LEU A 6 -16.58 -20.89 7.81
C LEU A 6 -16.88 -21.22 9.28
N TYR A 7 -18.10 -20.95 9.74
CA TYR A 7 -18.50 -21.25 11.11
C TYR A 7 -18.37 -22.74 11.43
N THR A 8 -18.84 -23.63 10.54
CA THR A 8 -18.68 -25.07 10.72
C THR A 8 -17.22 -25.48 10.85
N GLN A 9 -16.32 -24.97 10.00
CA GLN A 9 -14.90 -25.30 10.08
C GLN A 9 -14.27 -24.83 11.40
N ILE A 10 -14.58 -23.61 11.83
CA ILE A 10 -14.06 -23.06 13.10
C ILE A 10 -14.63 -23.80 14.31
N SER A 11 -15.90 -24.23 14.25
CA SER A 11 -16.56 -24.92 15.37
C SER A 11 -15.91 -26.27 15.71
N VAL A 12 -15.38 -26.97 14.71
CA VAL A 12 -14.74 -28.29 14.84
C VAL A 12 -13.32 -28.21 15.41
N LEU A 13 -12.70 -27.02 15.39
CA LEU A 13 -11.34 -26.82 15.91
C LEU A 13 -11.26 -26.97 17.43
N SER A 14 -10.09 -27.40 17.90
CA SER A 14 -9.73 -27.42 19.31
C SER A 14 -9.66 -26.00 19.90
N PRO A 15 -9.76 -25.84 21.24
CA PRO A 15 -9.75 -24.52 21.89
C PRO A 15 -8.51 -23.68 21.57
N ASP A 16 -7.35 -24.32 21.44
CA ASP A 16 -6.08 -23.65 21.15
C ASP A 16 -6.07 -23.10 19.71
N LEU A 17 -6.53 -23.89 18.74
CA LEU A 17 -6.64 -23.46 17.34
C LEU A 17 -7.71 -22.37 17.17
N LYS A 18 -8.77 -22.37 17.98
CA LYS A 18 -9.75 -21.28 17.99
C LYS A 18 -9.14 -19.95 18.45
N LYS A 19 -8.20 -19.98 19.40
CA LYS A 19 -7.44 -18.76 19.77
C LYS A 19 -6.60 -18.26 18.61
N GLU A 20 -5.86 -19.15 17.95
CA GLU A 20 -5.03 -18.78 16.80
C GLU A 20 -5.87 -18.16 15.66
N VAL A 21 -7.05 -18.73 15.38
CA VAL A 21 -8.01 -18.15 14.42
C VAL A 21 -8.48 -16.76 14.85
N SER A 22 -8.78 -16.57 16.14
CA SER A 22 -9.17 -15.25 16.68
C SER A 22 -8.04 -14.23 16.49
N ASP A 23 -6.80 -14.60 16.80
CA ASP A 23 -5.63 -13.74 16.65
C ASP A 23 -5.37 -13.41 15.18
N PHE A 24 -5.53 -14.38 14.28
CA PHE A 24 -5.42 -14.16 12.85
C PHE A 24 -6.52 -13.22 12.32
N VAL A 25 -7.75 -13.35 12.79
CA VAL A 25 -8.84 -12.42 12.45
C VAL A 25 -8.53 -11.01 12.95
N ALA A 26 -7.97 -10.87 14.16
CA ALA A 26 -7.52 -9.58 14.68
C ALA A 26 -6.41 -8.97 13.81
N PHE A 27 -5.41 -9.78 13.41
CA PHE A 27 -4.36 -9.38 12.48
C PHE A 27 -4.91 -8.94 11.13
N LEU A 28 -5.85 -9.68 10.53
CA LEU A 28 -6.47 -9.31 9.26
C LEU A 28 -7.24 -7.99 9.36
N LYS A 29 -7.97 -7.76 10.45
CA LYS A 29 -8.65 -6.47 10.72
C LYS A 29 -7.65 -5.32 10.82
N GLN A 30 -6.52 -5.53 11.49
CA GLN A 30 -5.45 -4.52 11.60
C GLN A 30 -4.81 -4.26 10.23
N LYS A 31 -4.48 -5.31 9.45
CA LYS A 31 -3.92 -5.20 8.10
C LYS A 31 -4.85 -4.43 7.15
N ALA A 32 -6.16 -4.65 7.26
CA ALA A 32 -7.15 -3.91 6.49
C ALA A 32 -7.15 -2.40 6.85
N LYS A 33 -7.02 -2.06 8.14
CA LYS A 33 -6.92 -0.66 8.60
C LYS A 33 -5.58 0.00 8.25
N ASN A 34 -4.48 -0.77 8.25
CA ASN A 34 -3.12 -0.29 7.97
C ASN A 34 -2.80 -0.12 6.49
N LYS A 35 -3.77 -0.33 5.58
CA LYS A 35 -3.70 0.26 4.23
C LYS A 35 -3.91 1.77 4.30
N GLN A 36 -3.08 2.46 5.08
CA GLN A 36 -3.03 3.91 5.04
C GLN A 36 -2.58 4.27 3.62
N LYS A 37 -3.50 4.84 2.84
CA LYS A 37 -3.13 5.59 1.65
C LYS A 37 -2.08 6.59 2.11
N ILE A 38 -0.95 6.67 1.40
CA ILE A 38 0.08 7.68 1.64
C ILE A 38 -0.64 9.03 1.63
N LYS A 39 -0.84 9.62 2.83
CA LYS A 39 -1.64 10.84 3.00
C LYS A 39 -0.93 12.04 2.38
N GLU A 40 0.40 12.02 2.41
CA GLU A 40 1.25 13.06 1.85
C GLU A 40 2.56 12.45 1.34
N ARG A 41 3.07 12.99 0.23
CA ARG A 41 4.41 12.65 -0.24
C ARG A 41 5.42 13.25 0.72
N LYS A 42 6.33 12.43 1.25
CA LYS A 42 7.44 12.92 2.07
C LYS A 42 8.49 13.55 1.16
N PHE A 43 8.99 14.72 1.55
CA PHE A 43 10.12 15.36 0.89
C PHE A 43 11.31 14.39 0.81
N GLY A 44 12.01 14.38 -0.33
CA GLY A 44 13.18 13.52 -0.54
C GLY A 44 12.89 12.05 -0.92
N TYR A 45 11.62 11.66 -1.12
CA TYR A 45 11.30 10.28 -1.53
C TYR A 45 11.86 9.88 -2.91
N ALA A 46 12.09 10.86 -3.79
CA ALA A 46 12.68 10.69 -5.10
C ALA A 46 14.11 11.24 -5.17
N LYS A 47 14.81 11.35 -4.02
CA LYS A 47 16.21 11.78 -4.01
C LYS A 47 17.01 10.81 -4.88
N ASP A 48 17.83 11.37 -5.77
CA ASP A 48 18.67 10.65 -6.73
C ASP A 48 17.89 9.84 -7.80
N PHE A 49 16.57 9.99 -7.89
CA PHE A 49 15.75 9.27 -8.87
C PHE A 49 15.93 9.80 -10.30
N PHE A 50 16.23 11.09 -10.46
CA PHE A 50 16.53 11.72 -11.73
C PHE A 50 17.80 12.56 -11.61
N LYS A 51 18.61 12.53 -12.68
CA LYS A 51 19.73 13.43 -12.87
C LYS A 51 19.28 14.52 -13.84
N MET A 52 19.37 15.77 -13.41
CA MET A 52 19.14 16.90 -14.29
C MET A 52 20.30 16.96 -15.29
N ALA A 53 19.98 17.13 -16.57
CA ALA A 53 20.99 17.38 -17.59
C ALA A 53 21.44 18.85 -17.51
N ASP A 54 22.66 19.14 -17.95
CA ASP A 54 23.26 20.48 -17.85
C ASP A 54 22.52 21.53 -18.71
N ASP A 55 21.74 21.07 -19.70
CA ASP A 55 20.96 21.87 -20.65
C ASP A 55 19.49 22.05 -20.24
N PHE A 56 19.10 21.71 -19.00
CA PHE A 56 17.69 21.77 -18.56
C PHE A 56 17.04 23.15 -18.71
N ASP A 57 17.82 24.22 -18.53
CA ASP A 57 17.34 25.60 -18.65
C ASP A 57 17.40 26.12 -20.09
N GLU A 58 17.92 25.34 -21.04
CA GLU A 58 18.02 25.79 -22.43
C GLU A 58 16.63 25.89 -23.09
N PRO A 59 16.39 26.91 -23.94
CA PRO A 59 15.13 27.05 -24.64
C PRO A 59 14.87 25.86 -25.55
N LEU A 60 13.71 25.22 -25.38
CA LEU A 60 13.24 24.19 -26.29
C LEU A 60 13.10 24.80 -27.70
N GLY A 61 13.75 24.19 -28.68
CA GLY A 61 13.81 24.70 -30.05
C GLY A 61 12.43 24.98 -30.66
N ASP A 62 11.45 24.12 -30.35
CA ASP A 62 10.07 24.20 -30.85
C ASP A 62 9.27 25.35 -30.22
N PHE A 63 9.75 25.93 -29.12
CA PHE A 63 9.08 27.02 -28.39
C PHE A 63 9.62 28.41 -28.75
N LYS A 64 10.66 28.51 -29.60
CA LYS A 64 11.22 29.79 -30.05
C LYS A 64 10.23 30.69 -30.79
N ILE A 65 9.17 30.13 -31.35
CA ILE A 65 8.12 30.87 -32.07
C ILE A 65 7.14 31.55 -31.10
N TYR A 66 7.08 31.09 -29.84
CA TYR A 66 6.14 31.55 -28.81
C TYR A 66 6.79 32.40 -27.71
N MET A 67 8.12 32.51 -27.70
CA MET A 67 8.92 33.39 -26.82
C MET A 67 9.31 34.66 -27.58
#